data_AF-A0A444JB66-F1
#
_entry.id   AF-A0A444JB66-F1
#
_cell.length_a   1.000
_cell.length_b   1.000
_cell.length_c   1.000
_cell.angle_alpha   90.00
_cell.angle_beta   90.00
_cell.angle_gamma   90.00
#
_symmetry.space_group_name_H-M   'P 1'
#
loop_
_entity.id
_entity.type
_entity.pdbx_description
1 polymer ?
#
loop_
_entity_poly.entity_id
_entity_poly.type
_entity_poly.pdbx_seq_one_letter_code
_entity_poly.pdbx_strand_id
1 'polypeptide(L)'
;MKYIDVFNGDADGICALHQLRLHEPRPDARLLSGVKRDIALLEQVTEVRDTALTVLDISLDKNRGSLDKILAADAGNTVFYADHHYAGELPDSERLTAHIDPQPLICTSLIINQLLEGKHALWAVAGAFG
;
A
#
# COMPACT_ATOMS: atom_id res chain seq x y z
N MET A 1 -18.69 2.52 0.80
CA MET A 1 -17.47 1.73 1.12
C MET A 1 -16.51 2.64 1.85
N LYS A 2 -15.84 2.19 2.92
CA LYS A 2 -14.84 3.00 3.64
C LYS A 2 -13.49 2.82 2.98
N TYR A 3 -12.64 3.85 3.00
CA TYR A 3 -11.30 3.81 2.44
C TYR A 3 -10.25 4.11 3.52
N ILE A 4 -9.19 3.32 3.54
CA ILE A 4 -8.02 3.58 4.38
C ILE A 4 -6.79 3.46 3.51
N ASP A 5 -5.97 4.51 3.51
CA ASP A 5 -4.66 4.51 2.86
C ASP A 5 -3.59 4.34 3.94
N VAL A 6 -2.85 3.23 3.88
CA VAL A 6 -1.80 2.85 4.82
C VAL A 6 -0.47 2.91 4.09
N PHE A 7 0.43 3.81 4.49
CA PHE A 7 1.66 4.05 3.73
C PHE A 7 2.82 4.53 4.59
N ASN A 8 4.04 4.16 4.22
CA ASN A 8 5.26 4.69 4.86
C ASN A 8 5.37 6.21 4.64
N GLY A 9 5.83 6.94 5.65
CA GLY A 9 5.86 8.41 5.65
C GLY A 9 7.13 9.01 5.04
N ASP A 10 7.90 8.25 4.26
CA ASP A 10 8.99 8.79 3.46
C ASP A 10 8.53 9.16 2.04
N ALA A 11 9.47 9.62 1.22
CA ALA A 11 9.17 10.09 -0.13
C ALA A 11 8.52 9.00 -1.00
N ASP A 12 8.90 7.74 -0.84
CA ASP A 12 8.41 6.67 -1.70
C ASP A 12 6.94 6.35 -1.40
N GLY A 13 6.60 6.10 -0.13
CA GLY A 13 5.22 5.87 0.28
C GLY A 13 4.29 7.04 -0.02
N ILE A 14 4.73 8.28 0.24
CA ILE A 14 3.92 9.49 -0.02
C ILE A 14 3.70 9.69 -1.53
N CYS A 15 4.74 9.58 -2.35
CA CYS A 15 4.62 9.82 -3.79
C CYS A 15 3.83 8.70 -4.48
N ALA A 16 3.99 7.45 -4.05
CA ALA A 16 3.16 6.32 -4.50
C ALA A 16 1.67 6.61 -4.26
N LEU A 17 1.29 7.02 -3.05
CA LEU A 17 -0.09 7.37 -2.74
C LEU A 17 -0.57 8.56 -3.56
N HIS A 18 0.25 9.60 -3.69
CA HIS A 18 -0.11 10.81 -4.40
C HIS A 18 -0.43 10.52 -5.87
N GLN A 19 0.37 9.67 -6.53
CA GLN A 19 0.08 9.20 -7.89
C GLN A 19 -1.30 8.53 -7.99
N LEU A 20 -1.61 7.61 -7.07
CA LEU A 20 -2.92 6.94 -7.04
C LEU A 20 -4.07 7.93 -6.81
N ARG A 21 -3.90 8.90 -5.91
CA ARG A 21 -4.97 9.85 -5.56
C ARG A 21 -5.15 10.98 -6.59
N LEU A 22 -4.14 11.25 -7.42
CA LEU A 22 -4.32 12.06 -8.63
C LEU A 22 -5.10 11.29 -9.71
N HIS A 23 -4.87 9.99 -9.84
CA HIS A 23 -5.54 9.16 -10.83
C HIS A 23 -7.00 8.82 -10.43
N GLU A 24 -7.19 8.45 -9.16
CA GLU A 24 -8.46 8.09 -8.55
C GLU A 24 -8.61 8.82 -7.20
N PRO A 25 -9.20 10.03 -7.21
CA PRO A 25 -9.37 10.84 -6.01
C PRO A 25 -10.24 10.16 -4.95
N ARG A 26 -9.78 10.17 -3.70
CA ARG A 26 -10.51 9.67 -2.52
C ARG A 26 -10.34 10.65 -1.35
N PRO A 27 -11.03 11.81 -1.35
CA PRO A 27 -10.81 12.87 -0.36
C PRO A 27 -11.18 12.45 1.07
N ASP A 28 -12.09 11.49 1.23
CA ASP A 28 -12.54 10.99 2.53
C ASP A 28 -11.76 9.75 3.02
N ALA A 29 -10.69 9.36 2.32
CA ALA A 29 -9.86 8.24 2.76
C ALA A 29 -9.16 8.59 4.08
N ARG A 30 -9.27 7.70 5.07
CA ARG A 30 -8.50 7.82 6.31
C ARG A 30 -7.03 7.52 5.99
N LEU A 31 -6.15 8.48 6.25
CA LEU A 31 -4.72 8.29 6.11
C LEU A 31 -4.15 7.68 7.38
N LEU A 32 -3.33 6.64 7.23
CA LEU A 32 -2.56 6.03 8.30
C LEU A 32 -1.11 5.91 7.82
N SER A 33 -0.22 6.66 8.45
CA SER A 33 1.18 6.71 8.08
C SER A 33 2.07 6.82 9.32
N GLY A 34 3.31 6.35 9.21
CA GLY A 34 4.31 6.37 10.27
C GLY A 34 5.52 7.24 9.92
N VAL A 35 6.38 7.48 10.89
CA VAL A 35 7.70 8.08 10.64
C VAL A 35 8.58 7.12 9.84
N LYS A 36 9.61 7.62 9.15
CA LYS A 36 10.57 6.79 8.40
C LYS A 36 11.05 5.61 9.26
N ARG A 37 10.74 4.38 8.81
CA ARG A 37 11.00 3.06 9.45
C ARG A 37 9.96 2.52 10.43
N ASP A 38 8.88 3.26 10.71
CA ASP A 38 7.69 2.67 11.31
C ASP A 38 6.89 1.94 10.22
N ILE A 39 7.04 0.62 10.20
CA ILE A 39 6.60 -0.24 9.09
C ILE A 39 5.57 -1.29 9.50
N ALA A 40 5.22 -1.41 10.78
CA ALA A 40 4.18 -2.33 11.27
C ALA A 40 2.80 -1.63 11.32
N LEU A 41 2.50 -0.83 10.30
CA LEU A 41 1.37 0.10 10.32
C LEU A 41 0.00 -0.60 10.30
N LEU A 42 -0.11 -1.81 9.73
CA LEU A 42 -1.38 -2.53 9.71
C LEU A 42 -1.85 -2.97 11.10
N GLU A 43 -0.97 -3.01 12.11
CA GLU A 43 -1.37 -3.28 13.50
C GLU A 43 -2.35 -2.22 14.05
N GLN A 44 -2.31 -1.00 13.51
CA GLN A 44 -3.19 0.10 13.90
C GLN A 44 -4.56 0.04 13.21
N VAL A 45 -4.75 -0.90 12.27
CA VAL A 45 -6.00 -1.11 11.56
C VAL A 45 -6.79 -2.20 12.26
N THR A 46 -7.50 -1.81 13.31
CA THR A 46 -8.35 -2.70 14.10
C THR A 46 -9.82 -2.50 13.76
N GLU A 47 -10.62 -3.58 13.87
CA GLU A 47 -12.09 -3.54 13.80
C GLU A 47 -12.67 -3.00 12.48
N VAL A 48 -11.98 -3.21 11.36
CA VAL A 48 -12.46 -2.80 10.03
C VAL A 48 -13.36 -3.85 9.38
N ARG A 49 -14.45 -3.38 8.76
CA ARG A 49 -15.39 -4.17 7.96
C ARG A 49 -15.80 -3.40 6.71
N ASP A 50 -16.05 -4.10 5.62
CA ASP A 50 -16.48 -3.56 4.32
C ASP A 50 -15.64 -2.35 3.87
N THR A 51 -14.32 -2.45 4.10
CA THR A 51 -13.34 -1.39 3.88
C THR A 51 -12.38 -1.77 2.76
N ALA A 52 -12.10 -0.82 1.86
CA ALA A 52 -11.05 -0.94 0.86
C ALA A 52 -9.77 -0.30 1.38
N LEU A 53 -8.73 -1.11 1.58
CA LEU A 53 -7.43 -0.67 2.05
C LEU A 53 -6.48 -0.54 0.85
N THR A 54 -5.72 0.55 0.84
CA THR A 54 -4.58 0.74 -0.06
C THR A 54 -3.33 0.73 0.82
N VAL A 55 -2.46 -0.26 0.65
CA VAL A 55 -1.26 -0.45 1.48
C VAL A 55 -0.02 -0.27 0.61
N LEU A 56 0.85 0.66 0.98
CA LEU A 56 1.97 1.10 0.16
C LEU A 56 3.26 1.17 0.96
N ASP A 57 4.34 0.68 0.37
CA ASP A 57 5.71 0.89 0.85
C ASP A 57 5.98 0.43 2.30
N ILE A 58 5.28 -0.61 2.73
CA ILE A 58 5.56 -1.30 3.99
C ILE A 58 5.62 -2.80 3.74
N SER A 59 6.62 -3.45 4.33
CA SER A 59 6.85 -4.89 4.12
C SER A 59 5.64 -5.73 4.47
N LEU A 60 5.15 -6.50 3.49
CA LEU A 60 4.06 -7.48 3.70
C LEU A 60 4.45 -8.52 4.74
N ASP A 61 5.69 -9.01 4.71
CA ASP A 61 6.20 -9.99 5.66
C ASP A 61 6.03 -9.51 7.12
N LYS A 62 6.39 -8.24 7.38
CA LYS A 62 6.24 -7.63 8.71
C LYS A 62 4.80 -7.37 9.12
N ASN A 63 3.90 -7.17 8.16
CA ASN A 63 2.50 -6.88 8.43
C ASN A 63 1.57 -8.10 8.28
N ARG A 64 2.11 -9.29 7.98
CA ARG A 64 1.34 -10.49 7.63
C ARG A 64 0.25 -10.82 8.62
N GLY A 65 0.58 -10.87 9.91
CA GLY A 65 -0.40 -11.20 10.95
C GLY A 65 -1.58 -10.23 11.04
N SER A 66 -1.38 -8.97 10.68
CA SER A 66 -2.45 -7.96 10.60
C SER A 66 -3.21 -8.06 9.28
N LEU A 67 -2.50 -8.28 8.16
CA LEU A 67 -3.10 -8.49 6.84
C LEU A 67 -4.05 -9.70 6.84
N ASP A 68 -3.65 -10.83 7.41
CA ASP A 68 -4.46 -12.04 7.49
C ASP A 68 -5.78 -11.79 8.25
N LYS A 69 -5.72 -11.01 9.33
CA LYS A 69 -6.93 -10.60 10.09
C LYS A 69 -7.84 -9.68 9.28
N ILE A 70 -7.25 -8.75 8.53
CA ILE A 70 -8.01 -7.82 7.67
C ILE A 70 -8.72 -8.58 6.54
N LEU A 71 -8.05 -9.58 5.94
CA LEU A 71 -8.56 -10.39 4.84
C LEU A 71 -9.60 -11.45 5.26
N ALA A 72 -9.86 -11.62 6.57
CA ALA A 72 -10.79 -12.60 7.08
C ALA A 72 -12.16 -12.58 6.36
N ALA A 73 -12.71 -13.77 6.09
CA ALA A 73 -13.86 -13.95 5.21
C ALA A 73 -15.11 -13.18 5.67
N ASP A 74 -15.32 -13.04 6.98
CA ASP A 74 -16.45 -12.35 7.60
C ASP A 74 -16.32 -10.82 7.63
N ALA A 75 -15.14 -10.28 7.30
CA ALA A 75 -14.87 -8.85 7.39
C ALA A 75 -15.25 -8.05 6.12
N GLY A 76 -15.36 -8.70 4.96
CA GLY A 76 -15.74 -8.03 3.70
C GLY A 76 -14.73 -7.00 3.17
N ASN A 77 -13.52 -6.95 3.74
CA ASN A 77 -12.49 -5.99 3.32
C ASN A 77 -11.79 -6.43 2.04
N THR A 78 -11.30 -5.45 1.26
CA THR A 78 -10.43 -5.69 0.10
C THR A 78 -9.12 -4.92 0.29
N VAL A 79 -8.01 -5.52 -0.08
CA VAL A 79 -6.68 -4.94 0.09
C VAL A 79 -5.97 -4.85 -1.25
N PHE A 80 -5.62 -3.63 -1.65
CA PHE A 80 -4.59 -3.38 -2.64
C PHE A 80 -3.26 -3.19 -1.91
N TYR A 81 -2.23 -3.93 -2.29
CA TYR A 81 -0.92 -3.90 -1.65
C TYR A 81 0.16 -3.71 -2.71
N ALA A 82 0.92 -2.62 -2.65
CA ALA A 82 2.09 -2.42 -3.51
C ALA A 82 3.32 -2.12 -2.67
N ASP A 83 4.38 -2.89 -2.87
CA ASP A 83 5.58 -2.79 -2.05
C ASP A 83 6.78 -3.43 -2.76
N HIS A 84 7.97 -2.96 -2.43
CA HIS A 84 9.23 -3.45 -3.01
C HIS A 84 10.10 -4.20 -1.98
N HIS A 85 9.65 -4.34 -0.73
CA HIS A 85 10.35 -5.15 0.24
C HIS A 85 10.09 -6.65 0.04
N TYR A 86 10.89 -7.48 0.70
CA TYR A 86 10.60 -8.91 0.80
C TYR A 86 9.22 -9.14 1.44
N ALA A 87 8.43 -10.00 0.79
CA ALA A 87 7.06 -10.32 1.21
C ALA A 87 6.88 -11.78 1.66
N GLY A 88 7.81 -12.69 1.33
CA GLY A 88 7.59 -14.14 1.47
C GLY A 88 6.47 -14.65 0.55
N GLU A 89 5.82 -15.75 0.95
CA GLU A 89 4.68 -16.31 0.19
C GLU A 89 3.43 -15.44 0.34
N LEU A 90 2.84 -14.99 -0.76
CA LEU A 90 1.65 -14.14 -0.68
C LEU A 90 0.45 -14.92 -0.12
N PRO A 91 -0.40 -14.31 0.73
CA PRO A 91 -1.66 -14.92 1.13
C PRO A 91 -2.54 -15.25 -0.08
N ASP A 92 -3.07 -16.48 -0.13
CA ASP A 92 -4.03 -16.89 -1.15
C ASP A 92 -5.43 -16.36 -0.79
N SER A 93 -5.77 -15.20 -1.33
CA SER A 93 -7.05 -14.55 -1.07
C SER A 93 -7.51 -13.75 -2.29
N GLU A 94 -8.74 -13.99 -2.75
CA GLU A 94 -9.39 -13.20 -3.81
C GLU A 94 -9.60 -11.73 -3.41
N ARG A 95 -9.43 -11.40 -2.12
CA ARG A 95 -9.57 -10.05 -1.57
C ARG A 95 -8.24 -9.30 -1.48
N LEU A 96 -7.14 -9.95 -1.86
CA LEU A 96 -5.82 -9.35 -1.91
C LEU A 96 -5.41 -9.17 -3.38
N THR A 97 -5.14 -7.93 -3.76
CA THR A 97 -4.41 -7.59 -4.98
C THR A 97 -3.01 -7.13 -4.58
N ALA A 98 -1.99 -7.96 -4.83
CA ALA A 98 -0.62 -7.70 -4.42
C ALA A 98 0.30 -7.44 -5.63
N HIS A 99 1.01 -6.32 -5.60
CA HIS A 99 2.03 -5.91 -6.55
C HIS A 99 3.37 -5.80 -5.81
N ILE A 100 4.09 -6.91 -5.76
CA ILE A 100 5.36 -7.00 -5.05
C ILE A 100 6.51 -7.18 -6.04
N ASP A 101 7.50 -6.28 -5.98
CA ASP A 101 8.72 -6.39 -6.79
C ASP A 101 9.96 -6.10 -5.93
N PRO A 102 10.68 -7.14 -5.46
CA PRO A 102 11.82 -6.98 -4.56
C PRO A 102 13.14 -6.65 -5.28
N GLN A 103 13.11 -6.26 -6.55
CA GLN A 103 14.33 -5.92 -7.28
C GLN A 103 15.03 -4.68 -6.69
N PRO A 104 16.38 -4.66 -6.59
CA PRO A 104 17.11 -3.59 -5.90
C PRO A 104 16.94 -2.18 -6.45
N LEU A 105 16.51 -2.04 -7.71
CA LEU A 105 16.34 -0.75 -8.41
C LEU A 105 14.87 -0.33 -8.53
N ILE A 106 13.96 -1.09 -7.90
CA ILE A 106 12.53 -0.79 -7.89
C ILE A 106 12.18 -0.22 -6.52
N CYS A 107 11.30 0.78 -6.52
CA CYS A 107 10.65 1.34 -5.35
C CYS A 107 9.13 1.35 -5.58
N THR A 108 8.35 1.55 -4.52
CA THR A 108 6.88 1.50 -4.57
C THR A 108 6.31 2.53 -5.55
N SER A 109 6.88 3.72 -5.62
CA SER A 109 6.50 4.78 -6.56
C SER A 109 6.69 4.38 -8.03
N LEU A 110 7.71 3.58 -8.34
CA LEU A 110 7.92 3.05 -9.69
C LEU A 110 6.92 1.94 -10.04
N ILE A 111 6.58 1.08 -9.07
CA ILE A 111 5.52 0.07 -9.22
C ILE A 111 4.18 0.77 -9.56
N ILE A 112 3.80 1.78 -8.77
CA ILE A 112 2.57 2.55 -9.02
C ILE A 112 2.61 3.23 -10.39
N ASN A 113 3.74 3.83 -10.76
CA ASN A 113 3.88 4.48 -12.06
C ASN A 113 3.66 3.52 -13.23
N GLN A 114 4.16 2.29 -13.13
CA GLN A 114 3.93 1.25 -14.13
C GLN A 114 2.46 0.87 -14.21
N LEU A 115 1.80 0.66 -13.07
CA LEU A 115 0.35 0.35 -13.02
C LEU A 115 -0.51 1.47 -13.60
N LEU A 116 -0.07 2.72 -13.45
CA LEU A 116 -0.74 3.90 -13.99
C LEU A 116 -0.29 4.27 -15.41
N GLU A 117 0.50 3.42 -16.07
CA GLU A 117 1.00 3.62 -17.43
C GLU A 117 1.73 4.97 -17.62
N GLY A 118 2.46 5.42 -16.60
CA GLY A 118 3.28 6.64 -16.68
C GLY A 118 2.52 7.96 -16.52
N LYS A 119 1.20 7.95 -16.23
CA LYS A 119 0.36 9.17 -16.16
C LYS A 119 0.87 10.23 -15.17
N HIS A 120 1.63 9.82 -14.15
CA HIS A 120 2.14 10.70 -13.10
C HIS A 120 3.66 10.53 -12.87
N ALA A 121 4.43 10.24 -13.93
CA ALA A 121 5.84 9.85 -13.85
C ALA A 121 6.76 10.82 -13.09
N LEU A 122 6.49 12.12 -13.06
CA LEU A 122 7.28 13.07 -12.27
C LEU A 122 7.22 12.79 -10.77
N TRP A 123 6.06 12.36 -10.28
CA TRP A 123 5.92 11.93 -8.88
C TRP A 123 6.61 10.59 -8.63
N ALA A 124 6.64 9.70 -9.63
CA ALA A 124 7.42 8.47 -9.54
C ALA A 124 8.92 8.77 -9.36
N VAL A 125 9.44 9.72 -10.12
CA VAL A 125 10.84 10.19 -10.00
C VAL A 125 11.07 10.85 -8.63
N ALA A 126 10.15 11.69 -8.16
CA ALA A 126 10.28 12.32 -6.85
C ALA A 126 10.34 11.29 -5.71
N GLY A 127 9.51 10.24 -5.76
CA GLY A 127 9.54 9.15 -4.78
C GLY A 127 10.82 8.33 -4.84
N ALA A 128 11.33 8.04 -6.04
CA ALA A 128 12.53 7.22 -6.22
C ALA A 128 13.84 7.88 -5.72
N PHE A 129 13.90 9.22 -5.64
CA PHE A 129 15.12 9.97 -5.30
C PHE A 129 14.99 10.85 -4.05
N GLY A 130 13.86 10.82 -3.35
CA GLY A 130 13.55 11.65 -2.19
C GLY A 130 13.92 11.08 -0.82
#